data_AF-D2QTA8-F1
#
_entry.id   AF-D2QTA8-F1
#
_cell.length_a   1.000
_cell.length_b   1.000
_cell.length_c   1.000
_cell.angle_alpha   90.00
_cell.angle_beta   90.00
_cell.angle_gamma   90.00
#
_symmetry.space_group_name_H-M   'P 1'
#
loop_
_entity.id
_entity.type
_entity.pdbx_description
1 polymer ?
#
loop_
_entity_poly.entity_id
_entity_poly.type
_entity_poly.pdbx_seq_one_letter_code
_entity_poly.pdbx_strand_id
1 'polypeptide(L)'
;MGVCHREVVFKNQRPSFWEIAQRVSLQTGIVAVYNEQDWSLTNSEDRKTAFGFIIGNQIMLTNWGPQTYLLGVTLHTLVKMGGNYDSKIAGWTARKWQDVAKKVKALPKHDHPD
;
A
#
# COMPACT_ATOMS: atom_id res chain seq x y z
N MET A 1 -18.95 -6.62 4.02
CA MET A 1 -17.84 -5.93 3.31
C MET A 1 -16.99 -7.01 2.66
N GLY A 2 -16.64 -6.87 1.37
CA GLY A 2 -15.81 -7.84 0.66
C GLY A 2 -14.34 -7.75 1.08
N VAL A 3 -13.62 -8.88 0.95
CA VAL A 3 -12.16 -8.93 1.03
C VAL A 3 -11.62 -8.68 -0.37
N CYS A 4 -10.63 -7.79 -0.50
CA CYS A 4 -9.96 -7.53 -1.77
C CYS A 4 -8.50 -7.95 -1.69
N HIS A 5 -8.06 -8.76 -2.66
CA HIS A 5 -6.68 -9.20 -2.82
C HIS A 5 -6.05 -8.53 -4.04
N ARG A 6 -4.80 -8.08 -3.89
CA ARG A 6 -4.00 -7.51 -4.98
C ARG A 6 -2.68 -8.24 -5.03
N GLU A 7 -2.36 -8.80 -6.20
CA GLU A 7 -1.22 -9.66 -6.39
C GLU A 7 -0.21 -8.98 -7.29
N VAL A 8 1.03 -8.84 -6.80
CA VAL A 8 2.13 -8.26 -7.55
C VAL A 8 3.19 -9.33 -7.80
N VAL A 9 3.45 -9.61 -9.07
CA VAL A 9 4.38 -10.65 -9.51
C VAL A 9 5.71 -10.04 -9.90
N PHE A 10 6.82 -10.57 -9.39
CA PHE A 10 8.17 -10.18 -9.81
C PHE A 10 8.78 -11.30 -10.63
N LYS A 11 9.26 -10.99 -11.84
CA LYS A 11 9.93 -11.98 -12.70
C LYS A 11 11.33 -12.35 -12.20
N ASN A 12 11.97 -11.45 -11.47
CA ASN A 12 13.34 -11.58 -10.97
C ASN A 12 13.32 -11.67 -9.43
N GLN A 13 14.22 -10.93 -8.76
CA GLN A 13 14.28 -10.86 -7.31
C GLN A 13 13.10 -10.07 -6.73
N ARG A 14 12.43 -10.67 -5.76
CA ARG A 14 11.38 -10.01 -4.97
C ARG A 14 12.03 -9.11 -3.92
N PRO A 15 11.52 -7.89 -3.72
CA PRO A 15 11.99 -7.04 -2.64
C PRO A 15 11.58 -7.61 -1.28
N SER A 16 12.40 -7.34 -0.27
CA SER A 16 12.09 -7.63 1.13
C SER A 16 11.07 -6.63 1.70
N PHE A 17 10.41 -7.00 2.79
CA PHE A 17 9.51 -6.09 3.53
C PHE A 17 10.19 -4.78 3.89
N TRP A 18 11.44 -4.82 4.34
CA TRP A 18 12.20 -3.64 4.74
C TRP A 18 12.47 -2.69 3.57
N GLU A 19 12.86 -3.23 2.40
CA GLU A 19 13.05 -2.41 1.20
C GLU A 19 11.76 -1.73 0.77
N ILE A 20 10.63 -2.45 0.85
CA ILE A 20 9.31 -1.92 0.47
C ILE A 20 8.89 -0.82 1.45
N ALA A 21 8.96 -1.09 2.76
CA ALA A 21 8.62 -0.13 3.80
C ALA A 21 9.49 1.13 3.71
N GLN A 22 10.80 0.97 3.46
CA GLN A 22 11.72 2.09 3.26
C GLN A 22 11.35 2.92 2.03
N ARG A 23 11.06 2.29 0.88
CA ARG A 23 10.66 3.03 -0.33
C ARG A 23 9.32 3.72 -0.20
N VAL A 24 8.34 3.07 0.44
CA VAL A 24 7.04 3.69 0.77
C VAL A 24 7.26 4.91 1.65
N SER A 25 8.14 4.80 2.65
CA SER A 25 8.46 5.91 3.55
C SER A 25 9.14 7.07 2.83
N LEU A 26 10.12 6.79 1.96
CA LEU A 26 10.78 7.79 1.15
C LEU A 26 9.82 8.48 0.16
N GLN A 27 8.92 7.72 -0.46
CA GLN A 27 7.96 8.26 -1.44
C GLN A 27 6.91 9.16 -0.77
N THR A 28 6.45 8.78 0.42
CA THR A 28 5.25 9.39 1.01
C THR A 28 5.54 10.29 2.21
N GLY A 29 6.67 10.10 2.89
CA GLY A 29 6.99 10.70 4.18
C GLY A 29 6.35 9.98 5.38
N ILE A 30 5.57 8.92 5.14
CA ILE A 30 4.91 8.13 6.21
C ILE A 30 5.88 7.06 6.72
N VAL A 31 5.97 6.87 8.03
CA VAL A 31 6.66 5.71 8.59
C VAL A 31 5.74 4.50 8.51
N ALA A 32 5.98 3.65 7.50
CA ALA A 32 5.29 2.37 7.36
C ALA A 32 5.90 1.35 8.33
N VAL A 33 5.07 0.75 9.18
CA VAL A 33 5.50 -0.24 10.18
C VAL A 33 4.92 -1.60 9.80
N TYR A 34 5.79 -2.57 9.60
CA TYR A 34 5.42 -3.96 9.37
C TYR A 34 5.30 -4.69 10.72
N ASN A 35 4.19 -5.40 10.92
CA ASN A 35 3.97 -6.27 12.06
C ASN A 35 4.04 -7.72 11.60
N GLU A 36 5.05 -8.43 12.08
CA GLU A 36 5.29 -9.84 11.74
C GLU A 36 4.27 -10.80 12.35
N GLN A 37 3.62 -10.43 13.46
CA GLN A 37 2.69 -11.31 14.17
C GLN A 37 1.38 -11.51 13.41
N ASP A 38 0.95 -10.50 12.65
CA ASP A 38 -0.31 -10.52 11.89
C ASP A 38 -0.12 -10.24 10.39
N TRP A 39 1.13 -10.18 9.94
CA TRP A 39 1.53 -9.86 8.58
C TRP A 39 0.86 -8.60 8.07
N SER A 40 0.81 -7.53 8.87
CA SER A 40 0.16 -6.27 8.48
C SER A 40 1.16 -5.14 8.27
N LEU A 41 0.87 -4.27 7.30
CA LEU A 41 1.55 -2.98 7.15
C LEU A 41 0.63 -1.88 7.66
N THR A 42 1.15 -1.05 8.56
CA THR A 42 0.40 0.02 9.22
C THR A 42 1.06 1.37 9.02
N ASN A 43 0.25 2.42 8.99
CA ASN A 43 0.72 3.79 9.09
C ASN A 43 0.83 4.15 10.59
N SER A 44 2.01 4.54 11.06
CA SER A 44 2.22 4.94 12.45
C SER A 44 1.39 6.16 12.87
N GLU A 45 1.09 7.07 11.93
CA GLU A 45 0.26 8.26 12.13
C GLU A 45 -1.26 7.95 12.05
N ASP A 46 -1.64 6.82 11.44
CA ASP A 46 -3.04 6.39 11.31
C ASP A 46 -3.16 4.86 11.32
N ARG A 47 -3.13 4.29 12.53
CA ARG A 47 -3.19 2.84 12.75
C ARG A 47 -4.49 2.18 12.25
N LYS A 48 -5.51 2.96 11.87
CA LYS A 48 -6.76 2.44 11.29
C LYS A 48 -6.61 2.07 9.81
N THR A 49 -5.48 2.42 9.19
CA THR A 49 -5.20 2.15 7.77
C THR A 49 -4.25 0.96 7.58
N ALA A 50 -4.52 -0.14 8.29
CA ALA A 50 -3.77 -1.39 8.15
C ALA A 50 -4.24 -2.20 6.93
N PHE A 51 -3.33 -2.94 6.32
CA PHE A 51 -3.67 -3.99 5.35
C PHE A 51 -2.70 -5.17 5.51
N GLY A 52 -3.16 -6.37 5.18
CA GLY A 52 -2.36 -7.59 5.19
C GLY A 52 -1.36 -7.61 4.05
N PHE A 53 -0.13 -8.00 4.33
CA PHE A 53 1.01 -7.99 3.44
C PHE A 53 1.75 -9.32 3.56
N ILE A 54 1.74 -10.10 2.49
CA ILE A 54 2.38 -11.43 2.45
C ILE A 54 3.39 -11.47 1.30
N ILE A 55 4.59 -12.00 1.56
CA ILE A 55 5.63 -12.24 0.55
C ILE A 55 5.88 -13.75 0.43
N GLY A 56 5.55 -14.34 -0.73
CA GLY A 56 5.87 -15.73 -1.07
C GLY A 56 5.43 -15.99 -2.51
N ASN A 57 6.22 -16.53 -3.44
CA ASN A 57 6.00 -16.49 -4.91
C ASN A 57 5.61 -15.14 -5.54
N GLN A 58 4.50 -14.53 -5.13
CA GLN A 58 4.05 -13.17 -5.39
C GLN A 58 3.98 -12.34 -4.11
N ILE A 59 3.79 -11.04 -4.24
CA ILE A 59 3.50 -10.16 -3.12
C ILE A 59 1.99 -9.92 -3.10
N MET A 60 1.35 -10.30 -2.00
CA MET A 60 -0.10 -10.20 -1.84
C MET A 60 -0.44 -9.12 -0.83
N LEU A 61 -1.25 -8.15 -1.26
CA LEU A 61 -1.80 -7.10 -0.42
C LEU A 61 -3.30 -7.35 -0.23
N THR A 62 -3.74 -7.46 1.02
CA THR A 62 -5.12 -7.79 1.37
C THR A 62 -5.70 -6.71 2.26
N ASN A 63 -6.87 -6.17 1.91
CA ASN A 63 -7.56 -5.22 2.77
C ASN A 63 -9.04 -5.57 2.93
N TRP A 64 -9.58 -5.23 4.11
CA TRP A 64 -10.99 -5.32 4.40
C TRP A 64 -11.61 -3.93 4.24
N GLY A 65 -12.52 -3.77 3.29
CA GLY A 65 -13.16 -2.49 3.00
C GLY A 65 -12.42 -1.63 1.95
N PRO A 66 -12.52 -0.29 2.03
CA PRO A 66 -12.03 0.59 0.97
C PRO A 66 -10.50 0.63 0.90
N GLN A 67 -9.98 0.91 -0.30
CA GLN A 67 -8.55 1.06 -0.52
C GLN A 67 -8.02 2.27 0.23
N THR A 68 -7.09 2.05 1.16
CA THR A 68 -6.46 3.14 1.91
C THR A 68 -5.33 3.78 1.10
N TYR A 69 -4.92 4.98 1.51
CA TYR A 69 -3.75 5.62 0.92
C TYR A 69 -2.49 4.74 1.02
N LEU A 70 -2.22 4.18 2.21
CA LEU A 70 -1.05 3.32 2.44
C LEU A 70 -1.04 2.09 1.52
N LEU A 71 -2.20 1.47 1.29
CA LEU A 71 -2.34 0.35 0.37
C LEU A 71 -2.03 0.78 -1.07
N GLY A 72 -2.63 1.90 -1.51
CA GLY A 72 -2.45 2.41 -2.87
C GLY A 72 -1.00 2.80 -3.18
N VAL A 73 -0.34 3.52 -2.27
CA VAL A 73 1.07 3.89 -2.44
C VAL A 73 1.99 2.68 -2.38
N THR A 74 1.71 1.69 -1.51
CA THR A 74 2.48 0.44 -1.46
C THR A 74 2.41 -0.28 -2.80
N LEU A 75 1.21 -0.44 -3.36
CA LEU A 75 1.01 -1.06 -4.67
C LEU A 75 1.78 -0.33 -5.78
N HIS A 76 1.69 1.00 -5.81
CA HIS A 76 2.45 1.82 -6.75
C HIS A 76 3.97 1.66 -6.57
N THR A 77 4.46 1.62 -5.32
CA THR A 77 5.87 1.39 -5.02
C THR A 77 6.32 0.02 -5.52
N LEU A 78 5.54 -1.04 -5.32
CA LEU A 78 5.87 -2.39 -5.81
C LEU A 78 5.98 -2.44 -7.33
N VAL A 79 5.08 -1.77 -8.06
CA VAL A 79 5.17 -1.69 -9.53
C VAL A 79 6.41 -0.89 -9.96
N LYS A 80 6.71 0.23 -9.30
CA LYS A 80 7.96 0.97 -9.55
C LYS A 80 9.22 0.18 -9.24
N MET A 81 9.15 -0.83 -8.37
CA MET A 81 10.26 -1.74 -8.06
C MET A 81 10.41 -2.86 -9.10
N GLY A 82 9.60 -2.88 -10.17
CA GLY A 82 9.65 -3.90 -11.21
C GLY A 82 8.62 -5.03 -11.02
N GLY A 83 7.65 -4.85 -10.13
CA GLY A 83 6.51 -5.75 -9.99
C GLY A 83 5.50 -5.55 -11.13
N ASN A 84 4.92 -6.64 -11.60
CA ASN A 84 3.79 -6.64 -12.52
C ASN A 84 2.47 -6.73 -11.73
N TYR A 85 1.54 -5.83 -12.02
CA TYR A 85 0.20 -5.82 -11.45
C TYR A 85 -0.80 -5.69 -12.60
N ASP A 86 -1.71 -6.66 -12.72
CA ASP A 86 -2.57 -6.82 -13.91
C ASP A 86 -3.79 -5.88 -13.91
N SER A 87 -3.75 -4.82 -13.10
CA SER A 87 -4.86 -3.87 -12.93
C SER A 87 -4.36 -2.43 -12.87
N LYS A 88 -5.29 -1.49 -13.04
CA LYS A 88 -4.95 -0.06 -12.98
C LYS A 88 -4.62 0.35 -11.54
N ILE A 89 -3.63 1.22 -11.42
CA ILE A 89 -3.26 1.89 -10.17
C ILE A 89 -3.72 3.33 -10.28
N ALA A 90 -4.52 3.78 -9.32
CA ALA A 90 -5.02 5.14 -9.28
C ALA A 90 -3.86 6.15 -9.23
N GLY A 91 -3.90 7.18 -10.09
CA GLY A 91 -2.77 8.11 -10.25
C GLY A 91 -2.45 8.95 -9.01
N TRP A 92 -3.39 9.07 -8.06
CA TRP A 92 -3.16 9.78 -6.80
C TRP A 92 -2.14 9.08 -5.89
N THR A 93 -1.89 7.78 -6.09
CA THR A 93 -0.93 6.98 -5.31
C THR A 93 0.53 7.35 -5.59
N ALA A 94 0.80 8.13 -6.63
CA ALA A 94 2.13 8.63 -6.96
C ALA A 94 2.53 9.92 -6.19
N ARG A 95 1.58 10.57 -5.50
CA ARG A 95 1.80 11.86 -4.82
C ARG A 95 2.33 11.66 -3.38
N LYS A 96 2.92 12.71 -2.78
CA LYS A 96 3.36 12.66 -1.36
C LYS A 96 2.17 12.76 -0.42
N TRP A 97 2.31 12.25 0.81
CA TRP A 97 1.22 12.27 1.80
C TRP A 97 0.79 13.69 2.11
N GLN A 98 1.72 14.65 2.25
CA GLN A 98 1.40 16.05 2.55
C GLN A 98 0.49 16.70 1.50
N ASP A 99 0.63 16.31 0.22
CA ASP A 99 -0.16 16.85 -0.89
C ASP A 99 -1.58 16.26 -0.96
N VAL A 100 -1.76 15.06 -0.42
CA VAL A 100 -3.04 14.34 -0.46
C VAL A 100 -3.73 14.24 0.88
N ALA A 101 -3.04 14.47 2.00
CA ALA A 101 -3.56 14.28 3.36
C ALA A 101 -4.78 15.17 3.62
N LYS A 102 -4.81 16.40 3.10
CA LYS A 102 -6.00 17.26 3.20
C LYS A 102 -7.20 16.68 2.45
N LYS A 103 -7.00 16.06 1.28
CA LYS A 103 -8.07 15.40 0.53
C LYS A 103 -8.48 14.07 1.17
N VAL A 104 -7.51 13.23 1.54
CA VAL A 104 -7.74 11.94 2.21
C VAL A 104 -8.43 12.09 3.56
N LYS A 105 -8.08 13.11 4.36
CA LYS A 105 -8.76 13.42 5.63
C LYS A 105 -10.14 14.07 5.44
N ALA A 106 -10.38 14.72 4.30
CA ALA A 106 -11.66 15.35 3.96
C ALA A 106 -12.64 14.41 3.25
N LEU A 107 -12.15 13.31 2.68
CA LEU A 107 -13.01 12.27 2.11
C LEU A 107 -13.68 11.50 3.27
N PRO A 108 -15.01 11.39 3.30
CA PRO A 108 -15.66 10.44 4.20
C PRO A 108 -15.07 9.06 3.90
N LYS A 109 -14.85 8.26 4.96
CA LYS A 109 -14.12 6.97 4.94
C LYS A 109 -14.58 5.93 3.91
N HIS A 110 -15.59 6.22 3.10
CA HIS A 110 -16.22 5.34 2.13
C HIS A 110 -15.94 5.68 0.65
N ASP A 111 -15.36 6.83 0.32
CA ASP A 111 -15.10 7.22 -1.08
C ASP A 111 -13.65 7.65 -1.26
N HIS A 112 -12.76 6.67 -1.42
CA HIS A 112 -11.50 6.95 -2.09
C HIS A 112 -11.77 6.94 -3.60
N PRO A 113 -11.55 8.05 -4.32
CA PRO A 113 -11.91 8.14 -5.72
C PRO A 113 -11.06 7.18 -6.56
N ASP A 114 -11.72 6.59 -7.56
CA ASP A 114 -11.10 5.84 -8.67
C ASP A 114 -9.86 6.55 -9.26
#